data_AF-A0A2T6AVC2-F1
#
_entry.id   AF-A0A2T6AVC2-F1
#
_cell.length_a   1.000
_cell.length_b   1.000
_cell.length_c   1.000
_cell.angle_alpha   90.00
_cell.angle_beta   90.00
_cell.angle_gamma   90.00
#
_symmetry.space_group_name_H-M   'P 1'
#
loop_
_entity.id
_entity.type
_entity.pdbx_description
1 polymer ?
#
loop_
_entity_poly.entity_id
_entity_poly.type
_entity_poly.pdbx_seq_one_letter_code
_entity_poly.pdbx_strand_id
1 'polypeptide(L)'
;MNAPTRDLFKTAPEVSEEVDRLMTRVREHRSDEAICQSLRAASLLIENAAFEMARHDNAKEVSRLILTAAELDRMVTEMEHEE
;
A
#
# COMPACT_ATOMS: atom_id res chain seq x y z
N MET A 1 -21.30 18.00 -18.29
CA MET A 1 -21.48 17.58 -16.89
C MET A 1 -20.32 16.65 -16.57
N ASN A 2 -19.35 17.08 -15.75
CA ASN A 2 -18.20 16.26 -15.37
C ASN A 2 -18.54 15.51 -14.08
N ALA A 3 -18.34 14.19 -14.06
CA ALA A 3 -18.63 13.33 -12.91
C ALA A 3 -17.70 13.63 -11.72
N PRO A 4 -18.17 13.48 -10.46
CA PRO A 4 -17.41 13.78 -9.26
C PRO A 4 -16.52 12.58 -8.90
N THR A 5 -15.45 12.34 -9.65
CA THR A 5 -14.46 11.29 -9.29
C THR A 5 -13.59 11.66 -8.09
N ARG A 6 -13.71 12.90 -7.60
CA ARG A 6 -12.87 13.44 -6.53
C ARG A 6 -13.22 12.89 -5.13
N ASP A 7 -14.41 12.30 -4.96
CA ASP A 7 -14.89 11.75 -3.67
C ASP A 7 -14.57 10.26 -3.43
N LEU A 8 -13.90 9.58 -4.38
CA LEU A 8 -13.58 8.15 -4.26
C LEU A 8 -12.17 7.87 -3.72
N PHE A 9 -11.31 8.89 -3.67
CA PHE A 9 -9.92 8.73 -3.27
C PHE A 9 -9.63 9.55 -2.03
N LYS A 10 -9.26 8.86 -0.95
CA LYS A 10 -8.75 9.47 0.27
C LYS A 10 -7.51 10.31 -0.03
N THR A 11 -7.35 11.43 0.67
CA THR A 11 -6.12 12.22 0.59
C THR A 11 -4.93 11.45 1.18
N ALA A 12 -3.69 11.82 0.83
CA ALA A 12 -2.51 11.12 1.35
C ALA A 12 -2.46 11.06 2.90
N PRO A 13 -2.81 12.13 3.65
CA PRO A 13 -2.94 12.05 5.11
C PRO A 13 -4.04 11.08 5.58
N GLU A 14 -5.20 11.07 4.94
CA GLU A 14 -6.32 10.18 5.28
C GLU A 14 -5.99 8.70 5.01
N VAL A 15 -5.19 8.42 3.98
CA VAL A 15 -4.68 7.07 3.72
C VAL A 15 -3.71 6.66 4.82
N SER A 16 -2.79 7.53 5.23
CA SER A 16 -1.82 7.25 6.29
C SER A 16 -2.51 6.93 7.62
N GLU A 17 -3.44 7.77 8.07
CA GLU A 17 -4.18 7.55 9.33
C GLU A 17 -5.02 6.27 9.29
N GLU A 18 -5.61 5.94 8.14
CA GLU A 18 -6.39 4.71 8.00
C GLU A 18 -5.49 3.47 8.01
N VAL A 19 -4.33 3.52 7.34
CA VAL A 19 -3.35 2.44 7.38
C VAL A 19 -2.90 2.21 8.82
N ASP A 20 -2.56 3.25 9.57
CA ASP A 20 -2.18 3.14 10.98
C ASP A 20 -3.29 2.52 11.84
N ARG A 21 -4.55 2.91 11.60
CA ARG A 21 -5.71 2.31 12.26
C ARG A 21 -5.88 0.84 11.91
N LEU A 22 -5.79 0.48 10.63
CA LEU A 22 -5.90 -0.89 10.17
C LEU A 22 -4.78 -1.74 10.77
N MET A 23 -3.53 -1.27 10.72
CA MET A 23 -2.37 -1.95 11.30
C MET A 23 -2.52 -2.16 12.81
N THR A 24 -3.05 -1.17 13.53
CA THR A 24 -3.35 -1.30 14.96
C THR A 24 -4.39 -2.39 15.22
N ARG A 25 -5.49 -2.43 14.45
CA ARG A 25 -6.51 -3.48 14.57
C ARG A 25 -5.99 -4.85 14.19
N VAL A 26 -5.14 -4.95 13.19
CA VAL A 26 -4.54 -6.23 12.78
C VAL A 26 -3.59 -6.74 13.87
N ARG A 27 -2.76 -5.87 14.46
CA ARG A 27 -1.92 -6.21 15.64
C ARG A 27 -2.74 -6.74 16.82
N GLU A 28 -3.94 -6.19 17.05
CA GLU A 28 -4.85 -6.66 18.09
C GLU A 28 -5.46 -8.05 17.83
N HIS A 29 -5.48 -8.54 16.57
CA HIS A 29 -6.22 -9.75 16.16
C HIS A 29 -5.37 -11.00 15.84
N ARG A 30 -4.03 -10.98 16.08
CA ARG A 30 -3.03 -12.06 15.84
C ARG A 30 -2.75 -12.34 14.34
N SER A 31 -1.57 -12.71 13.84
CA SER A 31 -0.16 -12.76 14.30
C SER A 31 0.67 -11.84 13.40
N ASP A 32 1.82 -11.34 13.85
CA ASP A 32 2.69 -10.46 13.04
C ASP A 32 3.04 -11.08 11.68
N GLU A 33 3.18 -12.41 11.62
CA GLU A 33 3.32 -13.18 10.38
C GLU A 33 2.16 -12.95 9.38
N ALA A 34 0.90 -12.97 9.82
CA ALA A 34 -0.25 -12.74 8.94
C ALA A 34 -0.28 -11.29 8.40
N ILE A 35 0.22 -10.34 9.20
CA ILE A 35 0.35 -8.94 8.80
C ILE A 35 1.42 -8.81 7.73
N CYS A 36 2.59 -9.39 7.96
CA CYS A 36 3.70 -9.42 7.02
C CYS A 36 3.29 -10.06 5.70
N GLN A 37 2.56 -11.18 5.72
CA GLN A 37 2.02 -11.82 4.52
C GLN A 37 1.02 -10.92 3.77
N SER A 38 0.16 -10.20 4.50
CA SER A 38 -0.82 -9.29 3.89
C SER A 38 -0.16 -8.08 3.23
N LEU A 39 0.84 -7.48 3.89
CA LEU A 39 1.63 -6.37 3.34
C LEU A 39 2.45 -6.80 2.11
N ARG A 40 3.09 -7.98 2.16
CA ARG A 40 3.79 -8.58 1.00
C ARG A 40 2.84 -8.80 -0.18
N ALA A 41 1.65 -9.34 0.08
CA ALA A 41 0.65 -9.54 -0.97
C ALA A 41 0.20 -8.21 -1.60
N ALA A 42 0.01 -7.17 -0.78
CA ALA A 42 -0.33 -5.83 -1.26
C ALA A 42 0.81 -5.21 -2.09
N SER A 43 2.07 -5.35 -1.65
CA SER A 43 3.26 -4.90 -2.42
C SER A 43 3.27 -5.51 -3.82
N LEU A 44 3.15 -6.84 -3.91
CA LEU A 44 3.13 -7.57 -5.19
C LEU A 44 1.99 -7.14 -6.12
N LEU A 45 0.79 -6.88 -5.58
CA LEU A 45 -0.34 -6.40 -6.38
C LEU A 45 -0.09 -5.00 -6.93
N ILE A 46 0.55 -4.12 -6.15
CA ILE A 46 0.91 -2.75 -6.55
C ILE A 46 2.01 -2.78 -7.62
N GLU A 47 3.02 -3.62 -7.47
CA GLU A 47 4.06 -3.81 -8.49
C GLU A 47 3.48 -4.34 -9.81
N ASN A 48 2.57 -5.30 -9.74
CA ASN A 48 1.87 -5.80 -10.92
C ASN A 48 1.03 -4.72 -11.60
N ALA A 49 0.34 -3.87 -10.83
CA ALA A 49 -0.37 -2.72 -11.37
C ALA A 49 0.58 -1.70 -12.02
N ALA A 50 1.74 -1.44 -11.40
CA ALA A 50 2.77 -0.57 -11.96
C ALA A 50 3.33 -1.12 -13.28
N PHE A 51 3.57 -2.43 -13.36
CA PHE A 51 4.01 -3.11 -14.57
C PHE A 51 3.01 -2.96 -15.71
N GLU A 52 1.72 -3.22 -15.47
CA GLU A 52 0.69 -3.03 -16.50
C GLU A 52 0.53 -1.55 -16.90
N MET A 53 0.68 -0.62 -15.95
CA MET A 53 0.62 0.82 -16.22
C MET A 53 1.82 1.36 -17.01
N ALA A 54 3.00 0.75 -16.88
CA ALA A 54 4.20 1.13 -17.63
C ALA A 54 4.01 1.00 -19.15
N ARG A 55 3.07 0.14 -19.58
CA ARG A 55 2.71 -0.06 -21.00
C ARG A 55 1.96 1.13 -21.60
N HIS A 56 1.50 2.07 -20.76
CA HIS A 56 0.66 3.20 -21.14
C HIS A 56 1.35 4.56 -20.93
N ASP A 57 2.69 4.60 -20.82
CA ASP A 57 3.49 5.83 -20.70
C ASP A 57 3.19 6.70 -19.45
N ASN A 58 2.59 6.10 -18.42
CA ASN A 58 2.24 6.76 -17.16
C ASN A 58 3.42 6.76 -16.16
N ALA A 59 4.60 7.24 -16.59
CA ALA A 59 5.86 7.09 -15.85
C ALA A 59 5.81 7.64 -14.40
N LYS A 60 5.07 8.73 -14.17
CA LYS A 60 4.95 9.35 -12.85
C LYS A 60 4.11 8.49 -11.91
N GLU A 61 2.97 7.98 -12.38
CA GLU A 61 2.08 7.11 -11.63
C GLU A 61 2.74 5.76 -11.34
N VAL A 62 3.46 5.19 -12.31
CA VAL A 62 4.27 3.98 -12.14
C VAL A 62 5.30 4.18 -11.03
N SER A 63 6.04 5.29 -11.06
CA SER A 63 7.03 5.61 -10.02
C SER A 63 6.39 5.71 -8.63
N ARG A 64 5.18 6.27 -8.51
CA ARG A 64 4.46 6.37 -7.23
C ARG A 64 4.02 5.00 -6.73
N LEU A 65 3.58 4.11 -7.62
CA LEU A 65 3.21 2.74 -7.26
C LEU A 65 4.43 1.95 -6.78
N ILE A 66 5.57 2.03 -7.47
CA ILE A 66 6.82 1.38 -7.05
C ILE A 66 7.26 1.87 -5.67
N LEU A 67 7.22 3.19 -5.41
CA LEU A 67 7.57 3.73 -4.09
C LEU A 67 6.59 3.26 -3.00
N THR A 68 5.31 3.06 -3.34
CA THR A 68 4.31 2.55 -2.40
C THR A 68 4.57 1.08 -2.08
N ALA A 69 4.88 0.25 -3.09
CA ALA A 69 5.26 -1.15 -2.88
C ALA A 69 6.50 -1.28 -1.99
N ALA A 70 7.55 -0.51 -2.29
CA ALA A 70 8.79 -0.49 -1.51
C ALA A 70 8.56 -0.08 -0.04
N GLU A 71 7.62 0.84 0.21
CA GLU A 71 7.25 1.23 1.58
C GLU A 71 6.56 0.09 2.34
N LEU A 72 5.70 -0.69 1.67
CA LEU A 72 5.08 -1.86 2.29
C LEU A 72 6.14 -2.93 2.64
N ASP A 73 7.12 -3.15 1.78
CA ASP A 73 8.21 -4.09 2.05
C ASP A 73 9.14 -3.61 3.17
N ARG A 74 9.37 -2.29 3.27
CA ARG A 74 10.08 -1.68 4.41
C ARG A 74 9.34 -1.95 5.72
N MET A 75 8.03 -1.74 5.76
CA MET A 75 7.21 -1.99 6.94
C MET A 75 7.25 -3.47 7.38
N VAL A 76 7.19 -4.41 6.43
CA VAL A 76 7.35 -5.84 6.71
C VAL A 76 8.71 -6.12 7.35
N THR A 77 9.77 -5.54 6.78
CA THR A 77 11.13 -5.71 7.29
C THR A 77 11.22 -5.21 8.73
N GLU A 78 10.66 -4.04 9.04
CA GLU A 78 10.67 -3.50 10.41
C GLU A 78 9.94 -4.40 11.40
N MET A 79 8.78 -4.93 11.01
CA MET A 79 8.00 -5.84 11.85
C MET A 79 8.74 -7.16 12.13
N GLU A 80 9.41 -7.74 11.12
CA GLU A 80 10.19 -8.98 11.29
C GLU A 80 11.47 -8.78 12.13
N HIS A 81 11.93 -7.54 12.34
CA HIS A 81 13.12 -7.22 13.16
C HIS A 81 12.79 -6.76 14.58
N GLU A 82 11.50 -6.56 14.91
CA GLU A 82 11.03 -6.20 16.25
C GLU A 82 10.70 -7.44 17.12
N GLU A 83 10.77 -8.66 16.56
CA GLU A 83 10.67 -9.96 17.25
C GLU A 83 12.02 -10.49 17.78
#